data_AF-A0A2G2MU11-F1
#
_entry.id   AF-A0A2G2MU11-F1
#
_cell.length_a   1.000
_cell.length_b   1.000
_cell.length_c   1.000
_cell.angle_alpha   90.00
_cell.angle_beta   90.00
_cell.angle_gamma   90.00
#
_symmetry.space_group_name_H-M   'P 1'
#
loop_
_entity.id
_entity.type
_entity.pdbx_description
1 polymer ?
#
loop_
_entity_poly.entity_id
_entity_poly.type
_entity_poly.pdbx_seq_one_letter_code
_entity_poly.pdbx_strand_id
1 'polypeptide(L)'
;MSYKCETCKHVNIDKALFCANCGSKINKVKPSNKNEIVVSVVLVVITAFIINYYMNRIEQGKIEVLEVEKNRIVQQKYDVENSKKQRNLEVEKNRIEQQKLEVENLKELSDSDIVAIIEVLNPQNLKMKKDTFETSDDYRRKKGQDLIRRQTILDEILSSHTSGTVSMRSYDADNERITLNITWTKSLSAYIDKDSFKVIDFKMSKDMAKELFLEGKRQNFWLHARIWKSLLAPTRLSLWYKNKKSLFDWSDIKMVDTLMYPDIEYGNSMTWYEAITYCENYTYGTYADWRLPRVEELSRLYKDNGKFSSHFYWSSTVRAGYSNDAWLIYFSDGIKYGGHKSKRYNVRCVRAGQ
;
A
#
# COMPACT_ATOMS: atom_id res chain seq x y z
N MET A 1 -39.53 90.74 54.01
CA MET A 1 -40.92 91.07 53.60
C MET A 1 -41.08 92.57 53.67
N SER A 2 -41.18 93.26 52.53
CA SER A 2 -41.48 94.69 52.52
C SER A 2 -42.99 94.91 52.59
N TYR A 3 -43.48 95.60 53.62
CA TYR A 3 -44.92 95.85 53.84
C TYR A 3 -45.37 97.10 53.08
N LYS A 4 -45.44 96.98 51.75
CA LYS A 4 -46.04 98.01 50.90
C LYS A 4 -47.55 98.01 51.11
N CYS A 5 -48.11 99.19 51.38
CA CYS A 5 -49.55 99.37 51.36
C CYS A 5 -50.05 99.17 49.93
N GLU A 6 -51.08 98.35 49.74
CA GLU A 6 -51.64 98.11 48.40
C GLU A 6 -52.32 99.36 47.83
N THR A 7 -52.91 100.21 48.69
CA THR A 7 -53.66 101.40 48.29
C THR A 7 -52.78 102.54 47.78
N CYS A 8 -51.78 102.96 48.57
CA CYS A 8 -50.95 104.13 48.23
C CYS A 8 -49.49 103.79 47.93
N LYS A 9 -49.13 102.50 47.90
CA LYS A 9 -47.77 101.97 47.65
C LYS A 9 -46.69 102.44 48.63
N HIS A 10 -47.04 103.21 49.66
CA HIS A 10 -46.12 103.64 50.70
C HIS A 10 -45.52 102.43 51.43
N VAL A 11 -44.21 102.47 51.66
CA VAL A 11 -43.48 101.40 52.34
C VAL A 11 -43.58 101.65 53.84
N ASN A 12 -44.25 100.75 54.55
CA ASN A 12 -44.40 100.86 56.00
C ASN A 12 -43.31 100.06 56.71
N ILE A 13 -43.01 100.49 57.94
CA ILE A 13 -42.08 99.80 58.82
C ILE A 13 -42.67 98.45 59.23
N ASP A 14 -41.78 97.50 59.46
CA ASP A 14 -42.10 96.15 59.88
C ASP A 14 -43.07 96.13 61.08
N LYS A 15 -44.27 95.56 60.86
CA LYS A 15 -45.36 95.28 61.84
C LYS A 15 -46.44 96.36 61.97
N ALA A 16 -46.45 97.39 61.12
CA ALA A 16 -47.57 98.32 61.04
C ALA A 16 -48.87 97.59 60.63
N LEU A 17 -49.91 97.70 61.46
CA LEU A 17 -51.26 97.19 61.17
C LEU A 17 -52.01 98.09 60.19
N PHE A 18 -51.70 99.38 60.19
CA PHE A 18 -52.31 100.39 59.32
C PHE A 18 -51.22 101.24 58.64
N CYS A 19 -51.49 101.73 57.43
CA CYS A 19 -50.54 102.49 56.62
C CYS A 19 -50.37 103.91 57.13
N ALA A 20 -49.12 104.35 57.32
CA ALA A 20 -48.79 105.67 57.83
C ALA A 20 -49.26 106.85 56.95
N ASN A 21 -49.45 106.62 55.64
CA ASN A 21 -49.81 107.69 54.70
C ASN A 21 -51.32 107.84 54.48
N CYS A 22 -52.06 106.73 54.39
CA CYS A 22 -53.50 106.77 54.04
C CYS A 22 -54.42 106.03 55.03
N GLY A 23 -53.88 105.38 56.06
CA GLY A 23 -54.66 104.73 57.12
C GLY A 23 -55.21 103.33 56.80
N SER A 24 -54.92 102.71 55.64
CA SER A 24 -55.44 101.37 55.28
C SER A 24 -54.71 100.22 55.98
N LYS A 25 -55.39 99.09 56.28
CA LYS A 25 -54.84 97.92 57.06
C LYS A 25 -53.92 96.98 56.24
N ILE A 26 -52.89 96.34 56.84
CA ILE A 26 -51.86 95.46 56.18
C ILE A 26 -51.81 94.02 56.78
N ASN A 27 -51.69 92.95 55.96
CA ASN A 27 -51.63 91.52 56.38
C ASN A 27 -50.22 90.87 56.19
N LYS A 28 -49.79 89.89 57.03
CA LYS A 28 -48.43 89.25 57.04
C LYS A 28 -48.42 87.70 56.92
N VAL A 29 -47.32 87.09 56.40
CA VAL A 29 -47.04 85.61 56.35
C VAL A 29 -45.55 85.29 56.70
N LYS A 30 -45.09 84.03 56.87
CA LYS A 30 -43.68 83.52 57.10
C LYS A 30 -43.42 82.18 56.31
N PRO A 31 -42.17 81.72 56.02
CA PRO A 31 -41.89 80.58 55.11
C PRO A 31 -41.35 79.26 55.74
N SER A 32 -41.46 78.12 55.04
CA SER A 32 -40.82 76.80 55.28
C SER A 32 -40.54 76.03 53.95
N ASN A 33 -39.54 75.11 53.86
CA ASN A 33 -39.72 73.70 53.41
C ASN A 33 -38.46 72.82 53.13
N LYS A 34 -38.60 71.52 53.45
CA LYS A 34 -37.71 70.34 53.31
C LYS A 34 -37.24 69.96 51.88
N ASN A 35 -37.53 70.75 50.86
CA ASN A 35 -37.37 70.32 49.47
C ASN A 35 -35.91 70.35 48.97
N GLU A 36 -35.03 71.17 49.55
CA GLU A 36 -33.66 71.34 49.02
C GLU A 36 -32.70 70.16 49.30
N ILE A 37 -32.87 69.42 50.41
CA ILE A 37 -32.00 68.28 50.75
C ILE A 37 -32.32 67.05 49.91
N VAL A 38 -33.61 66.82 49.63
CA VAL A 38 -34.08 65.70 48.80
C VAL A 38 -33.55 65.85 47.36
N VAL A 39 -33.53 67.07 46.83
CA VAL A 39 -33.05 67.36 45.47
C VAL A 39 -31.57 67.00 45.31
N SER A 40 -30.72 67.33 46.29
CA SER A 40 -29.27 67.07 46.22
C SER A 40 -28.91 65.57 46.21
N VAL A 41 -29.58 64.76 47.04
CA VAL A 41 -29.33 63.29 47.09
C VAL A 41 -29.80 62.61 45.81
N VAL A 42 -30.94 63.03 45.27
CA VAL A 42 -31.49 62.50 44.00
C VAL A 42 -30.53 62.76 42.83
N LEU A 43 -29.91 63.94 42.77
CA LEU A 43 -28.93 64.29 41.72
C LEU A 43 -27.67 63.41 41.73
N VAL A 44 -27.14 63.06 42.90
CA VAL A 44 -25.96 62.18 43.02
C VAL A 44 -26.28 60.75 42.58
N VAL A 45 -27.45 60.23 42.94
CA VAL A 45 -27.88 58.89 42.51
C VAL A 45 -28.08 58.84 41.00
N ILE A 46 -28.70 59.87 40.42
CA ILE A 46 -28.91 59.95 38.96
C ILE A 46 -27.57 59.99 38.21
N THR A 47 -26.61 60.79 38.67
CA THR A 47 -25.29 60.89 38.01
C THR A 47 -24.49 59.59 38.10
N ALA A 48 -24.52 58.88 39.23
CA ALA A 48 -23.89 57.57 39.36
C ALA A 48 -24.53 56.52 38.41
N PHE A 49 -25.86 56.52 38.27
CA PHE A 49 -26.56 55.66 37.32
C PHE A 49 -26.17 55.95 35.87
N ILE A 50 -26.06 57.22 35.50
CA ILE A 50 -25.66 57.64 34.16
C ILE A 50 -24.22 57.20 33.84
N ILE A 51 -23.28 57.38 34.77
CA ILE A 51 -21.89 56.96 34.59
C ILE A 51 -21.81 55.43 34.43
N ASN A 52 -22.50 54.68 35.28
CA ASN A 52 -22.53 53.22 35.19
C ASN A 52 -23.14 52.73 33.87
N TYR A 53 -24.18 53.41 33.38
CA TYR A 53 -24.80 53.13 32.07
C TYR A 53 -23.80 53.33 30.92
N TYR A 54 -23.08 54.47 30.90
CA TYR A 54 -22.11 54.74 29.84
C TYR A 54 -20.88 53.84 29.91
N MET A 55 -20.38 53.52 31.10
CA MET A 55 -19.25 52.59 31.29
C MET A 55 -19.59 51.18 30.80
N ASN A 56 -20.76 50.65 31.15
CA ASN A 56 -21.24 49.36 30.65
C ASN A 56 -21.36 49.37 29.12
N ARG A 57 -21.86 50.45 28.51
CA ARG A 57 -21.95 50.53 27.05
C ARG A 57 -20.58 50.52 26.35
N ILE A 58 -19.57 51.18 26.94
CA ILE A 58 -18.21 51.20 26.42
C ILE A 58 -17.56 49.80 26.54
N GLU A 59 -17.76 49.10 27.65
CA GLU A 59 -17.26 47.74 27.83
C GLU A 59 -17.92 46.75 26.86
N GLN A 60 -19.25 46.82 26.68
CA GLN A 60 -19.95 46.00 25.68
C GLN A 60 -19.45 46.27 24.26
N GLY A 61 -19.25 47.54 23.89
CA GLY A 61 -18.68 47.89 22.58
C GLY A 61 -17.26 47.36 22.36
N LYS A 62 -16.41 47.34 23.41
CA LYS A 62 -15.07 46.73 23.33
C LYS A 62 -15.14 45.21 23.17
N ILE A 63 -16.04 44.55 23.88
CA ILE A 63 -16.26 43.09 23.77
C ILE A 63 -16.73 42.72 22.37
N GLU A 64 -17.68 43.47 21.80
CA GLU A 64 -18.17 43.23 20.43
C GLU A 64 -17.05 43.36 19.39
N VAL A 65 -16.19 44.39 19.50
CA VAL A 65 -15.05 44.58 18.58
C VAL A 65 -14.04 43.42 18.70
N LEU A 66 -13.75 42.97 19.91
CA LEU A 66 -12.85 41.84 20.13
C LEU A 66 -13.42 40.52 19.60
N GLU A 67 -14.73 40.30 19.72
CA GLU A 67 -15.39 39.09 19.21
C GLU A 67 -15.41 39.08 17.67
N VAL A 68 -15.64 40.23 17.03
CA VAL A 68 -15.52 40.38 15.57
C VAL A 68 -14.10 40.07 15.08
N GLU A 69 -13.08 40.61 15.74
CA GLU A 69 -11.68 40.38 15.34
C GLU A 69 -11.24 38.92 15.59
N LYS A 70 -11.69 38.32 16.70
CA LYS A 70 -11.49 36.89 16.98
C LYS A 70 -12.11 36.02 15.90
N ASN A 71 -13.36 36.30 15.50
CA ASN A 71 -14.03 35.55 14.43
C ASN A 71 -13.30 35.71 13.09
N ARG A 72 -12.78 36.91 12.78
CA ARG A 72 -11.96 37.16 11.60
C ARG A 72 -10.69 36.31 11.57
N ILE A 73 -9.97 36.22 12.70
CA ILE A 73 -8.74 35.43 12.82
C ILE A 73 -9.04 33.93 12.70
N VAL A 74 -10.13 33.45 13.30
CA VAL A 74 -10.57 32.05 13.18
C VAL A 74 -10.88 31.70 11.73
N GLN A 75 -11.60 32.57 11.02
CA GLN A 75 -11.91 32.36 9.61
C GLN A 75 -10.64 32.34 8.74
N GLN A 76 -9.71 33.28 8.97
CA GLN A 76 -8.43 33.30 8.25
C GLN A 76 -7.61 32.03 8.47
N LYS A 77 -7.56 31.50 9.70
CA LYS A 77 -6.88 30.23 9.98
C LYS A 77 -7.52 29.07 9.24
N TYR A 78 -8.85 29.00 9.25
CA TYR A 78 -9.60 27.97 8.54
C TYR A 78 -9.35 28.01 7.02
N ASP A 79 -9.34 29.19 6.42
CA ASP A 79 -9.10 29.38 4.98
C ASP A 79 -7.66 28.99 4.59
N VAL A 80 -6.67 29.30 5.44
CA VAL A 80 -5.26 28.90 5.23
C VAL A 80 -5.10 27.38 5.32
N GLU A 81 -5.74 26.72 6.30
CA GLU A 81 -5.68 25.26 6.44
C GLU A 81 -6.36 24.56 5.26
N ASN A 82 -7.53 25.04 4.82
CA ASN A 82 -8.19 24.50 3.63
C ASN A 82 -7.37 24.72 2.36
N SER A 83 -6.72 25.89 2.21
CA SER A 83 -5.82 26.17 1.08
C SER A 83 -4.60 25.24 1.08
N LYS A 84 -4.02 24.96 2.25
CA LYS A 84 -2.92 23.97 2.38
C LYS A 84 -3.39 22.56 2.04
N LYS A 85 -4.57 22.16 2.51
CA LYS A 85 -5.16 20.85 2.23
C LYS A 85 -5.44 20.67 0.73
N GLN A 86 -5.97 21.69 0.06
CA GLN A 86 -6.20 21.67 -1.39
C GLN A 86 -4.89 21.60 -2.17
N ARG A 87 -3.86 22.37 -1.80
CA ARG A 87 -2.53 22.25 -2.43
C ARG A 87 -1.93 20.86 -2.27
N ASN A 88 -2.02 20.27 -1.09
CA ASN A 88 -1.52 18.91 -0.85
C ASN A 88 -2.28 17.87 -1.69
N LEU A 89 -3.60 18.03 -1.81
CA LEU A 89 -4.43 17.17 -2.66
C LEU A 89 -4.05 17.30 -4.14
N GLU A 90 -3.79 18.53 -4.60
CA GLU A 90 -3.38 18.81 -5.99
C GLU A 90 -1.97 18.26 -6.29
N VAL A 91 -1.03 18.37 -5.35
CA VAL A 91 0.31 17.76 -5.46
C VAL A 91 0.20 16.25 -5.56
N GLU A 92 -0.63 15.61 -4.73
CA GLU A 92 -0.83 14.16 -4.78
C GLU A 92 -1.56 13.73 -6.05
N LYS A 93 -2.55 14.50 -6.50
CA LYS A 93 -3.23 14.26 -7.78
C LYS A 93 -2.26 14.35 -8.96
N ASN A 94 -1.41 15.37 -9.01
CA ASN A 94 -0.37 15.53 -10.02
C ASN A 94 0.65 14.39 -9.96
N ARG A 95 1.02 13.92 -8.76
CA ARG A 95 1.90 12.76 -8.60
C ARG A 95 1.25 11.48 -9.14
N ILE A 96 -0.03 11.25 -8.82
CA ILE A 96 -0.80 10.11 -9.35
C ILE A 96 -0.93 10.20 -10.88
N GLU A 97 -1.12 11.41 -11.42
CA GLU A 97 -1.24 11.65 -12.87
C GLU A 97 0.10 11.44 -13.60
N GLN A 98 1.23 11.85 -13.01
CA GLN A 98 2.57 11.52 -13.50
C GLN A 98 2.84 10.01 -13.47
N GLN A 99 2.50 9.33 -12.37
CA GLN A 99 2.61 7.87 -12.28
C GLN A 99 1.70 7.16 -13.31
N LYS A 100 0.49 7.68 -13.55
CA LYS A 100 -0.38 7.16 -14.61
C LYS A 100 0.22 7.35 -15.99
N LEU A 101 0.82 8.49 -16.28
CA LEU A 101 1.48 8.79 -17.56
C LEU A 101 2.71 7.88 -17.77
N GLU A 102 3.51 7.62 -16.73
CA GLU A 102 4.62 6.64 -16.79
C GLU A 102 4.11 5.22 -17.08
N VAL A 103 3.02 4.80 -16.43
CA VAL A 103 2.38 3.51 -16.69
C VAL A 103 1.74 3.45 -18.09
N GLU A 104 1.22 4.57 -18.59
CA GLU A 104 0.63 4.67 -19.93
C GLU A 104 1.70 4.64 -21.03
N ASN A 105 2.84 5.29 -20.82
CA ASN A 105 4.02 5.17 -21.68
C ASN A 105 4.61 3.75 -21.71
N LEU A 106 4.47 2.98 -20.62
CA LEU A 106 4.84 1.56 -20.64
C LEU A 106 3.91 0.72 -21.51
N LYS A 107 2.65 1.13 -21.78
CA LYS A 107 1.70 0.36 -22.61
C LYS A 107 1.99 0.43 -24.11
N GLU A 108 2.90 1.30 -24.55
CA GLU A 108 3.28 1.46 -25.96
C GLU A 108 4.56 0.71 -26.34
N LEU A 109 5.14 -0.08 -25.44
CA LEU A 109 6.34 -0.86 -25.75
C LEU A 109 6.04 -1.86 -26.86
N SER A 110 6.79 -1.76 -27.95
CA SER A 110 6.71 -2.75 -29.02
C SER A 110 7.24 -4.09 -28.54
N ASP A 111 6.82 -5.14 -29.25
CA ASP A 111 7.30 -6.51 -29.06
C ASP A 111 8.85 -6.58 -29.13
N SER A 112 9.51 -5.71 -29.91
CA SER A 112 10.98 -5.61 -29.97
C SER A 112 11.61 -4.88 -28.78
N ASP A 113 10.94 -3.88 -28.23
CA ASP A 113 11.46 -3.12 -27.08
C ASP A 113 11.49 -4.00 -25.83
N ILE A 114 10.47 -4.83 -25.64
CA ILE A 114 10.40 -5.81 -24.55
C ILE A 114 11.62 -6.74 -24.57
N VAL A 115 11.98 -7.22 -25.76
CA VAL A 115 13.15 -8.11 -25.95
C VAL A 115 14.45 -7.40 -25.58
N ALA A 116 14.67 -6.18 -26.07
CA ALA A 116 15.87 -5.41 -25.77
C ALA A 116 15.99 -5.16 -24.25
N ILE A 117 14.88 -4.87 -23.57
CA ILE A 117 14.87 -4.68 -22.12
C ILE A 117 15.21 -5.99 -21.39
N ILE A 118 14.65 -7.12 -21.80
CA ILE A 118 14.95 -8.44 -21.19
C ILE A 118 16.45 -8.76 -21.30
N GLU A 119 17.08 -8.47 -22.45
CA GLU A 119 18.52 -8.65 -22.61
C GLU A 119 19.34 -7.76 -21.67
N VAL A 120 18.94 -6.49 -21.52
CA VAL A 120 19.61 -5.56 -20.59
C VAL A 120 19.45 -6.03 -19.14
N LEU A 121 18.27 -6.54 -18.77
CA LEU A 121 17.96 -7.00 -17.42
C LEU A 121 18.63 -8.33 -17.07
N ASN A 122 19.06 -9.10 -18.07
CA ASN A 122 19.69 -10.40 -17.86
C ASN A 122 20.85 -10.33 -16.84
N PRO A 123 20.77 -11.11 -15.73
CA PRO A 123 21.82 -11.18 -14.72
C PRO A 123 23.22 -11.48 -15.27
N GLN A 124 23.34 -12.22 -16.38
CA GLN A 124 24.63 -12.53 -16.99
C GLN A 124 25.30 -11.30 -17.63
N ASN A 125 24.51 -10.29 -18.00
CA ASN A 125 24.99 -9.03 -18.55
C ASN A 125 25.37 -8.01 -17.45
N LEU A 126 25.27 -8.39 -16.18
CA LEU A 126 25.63 -7.53 -15.06
C LEU A 126 27.14 -7.32 -14.96
N LYS A 127 27.61 -6.19 -15.50
CA LYS A 127 29.02 -5.76 -15.43
C LYS A 127 29.28 -4.91 -14.18
N MET A 128 29.26 -5.53 -13.00
CA MET A 128 29.64 -4.87 -11.73
C MET A 128 31.03 -5.30 -11.27
N LYS A 129 31.90 -4.31 -11.00
CA LYS A 129 33.22 -4.53 -10.40
C LYS A 129 33.20 -4.10 -8.93
N LYS A 130 33.94 -4.83 -8.10
CA LYS A 130 34.18 -4.48 -6.70
C LYS A 130 35.10 -3.26 -6.64
N ASP A 131 34.72 -2.26 -5.85
CA ASP A 131 35.57 -1.08 -5.62
C ASP A 131 36.77 -1.43 -4.72
N THR A 132 37.89 -0.71 -4.89
CA THR A 132 39.10 -0.85 -4.08
C THR A 132 38.83 -0.69 -2.57
N PHE A 133 37.89 0.18 -2.18
CA PHE A 133 37.57 0.48 -0.78
C PHE A 133 36.33 -0.27 -0.25
N GLU A 134 35.68 -1.08 -1.08
CA GLU A 134 34.47 -1.83 -0.70
C GLU A 134 34.84 -3.19 -0.07
N THR A 135 34.17 -3.58 1.02
CA THR A 135 34.36 -4.92 1.58
C THR A 135 33.74 -6.00 0.68
N SER A 136 34.15 -7.26 0.85
CA SER A 136 33.52 -8.36 0.10
C SER A 136 32.03 -8.55 0.46
N ASP A 137 31.63 -8.19 1.68
CA ASP A 137 30.24 -8.29 2.12
C ASP A 137 29.37 -7.16 1.58
N ASP A 138 29.90 -5.94 1.54
CA ASP A 138 29.23 -4.79 0.94
C ASP A 138 28.99 -5.04 -0.56
N TYR A 139 30.02 -5.52 -1.28
CA TYR A 139 29.89 -5.87 -2.69
C TYR A 139 28.84 -6.96 -2.93
N ARG A 140 28.81 -8.00 -2.09
CA ARG A 140 27.79 -9.06 -2.17
C ARG A 140 26.38 -8.52 -1.95
N ARG A 141 26.19 -7.65 -0.93
CA ARG A 141 24.89 -7.01 -0.65
C ARG A 141 24.44 -6.12 -1.80
N LYS A 142 25.32 -5.25 -2.31
CA LYS A 142 25.05 -4.35 -3.43
C LYS A 142 24.68 -5.12 -4.71
N LYS A 143 25.44 -6.16 -5.04
CA LYS A 143 25.14 -7.05 -6.17
C LYS A 143 23.79 -7.76 -5.99
N GLY A 144 23.49 -8.23 -4.79
CA GLY A 144 22.19 -8.84 -4.46
C GLY A 144 21.02 -7.88 -4.65
N GLN A 145 21.15 -6.62 -4.20
CA GLN A 145 20.13 -5.59 -4.38
C GLN A 145 19.87 -5.26 -5.86
N ASP A 146 20.92 -5.17 -6.68
CA ASP A 146 20.76 -4.92 -8.12
C ASP A 146 20.06 -6.08 -8.84
N LEU A 147 20.40 -7.32 -8.48
CA LEU A 147 19.72 -8.51 -9.01
C LEU A 147 18.24 -8.55 -8.64
N ILE A 148 17.91 -8.21 -7.39
CA ILE A 148 16.51 -8.10 -6.93
C ILE A 148 15.78 -7.02 -7.74
N ARG A 149 16.39 -5.84 -7.90
CA ARG A 149 15.80 -4.73 -8.66
C ARG A 149 15.54 -5.11 -10.12
N ARG A 150 16.50 -5.76 -10.78
CA ARG A 150 16.35 -6.26 -12.16
C ARG A 150 15.20 -7.24 -12.29
N GLN A 151 15.07 -8.17 -11.34
CA GLN A 151 13.97 -9.13 -11.31
C GLN A 151 12.63 -8.41 -11.12
N THR A 152 12.55 -7.40 -10.25
CA THR A 152 11.33 -6.61 -10.05
C THR A 152 10.89 -5.90 -11.33
N ILE A 153 11.82 -5.27 -12.05
CA ILE A 153 11.51 -4.59 -13.33
C ILE A 153 11.04 -5.61 -14.37
N LEU A 154 11.69 -6.77 -14.46
CA LEU A 154 11.28 -7.85 -15.37
C LEU A 154 9.84 -8.30 -15.09
N ASP A 155 9.52 -8.54 -13.82
CA ASP A 155 8.18 -8.96 -13.41
C ASP A 155 7.13 -7.90 -13.72
N GLU A 156 7.46 -6.61 -13.56
CA GLU A 156 6.57 -5.49 -13.89
C GLU A 156 6.27 -5.41 -15.39
N ILE A 157 7.28 -5.59 -16.25
CA ILE A 157 7.12 -5.58 -17.70
C ILE A 157 6.27 -6.77 -18.17
N LEU A 158 6.61 -7.99 -17.74
CA LEU A 158 5.93 -9.21 -18.19
C LEU A 158 4.49 -9.32 -17.65
N SER A 159 4.21 -8.71 -16.50
CA SER A 159 2.87 -8.70 -15.90
C SER A 159 1.96 -7.59 -16.42
N SER A 160 2.52 -6.59 -17.10
CA SER A 160 1.77 -5.50 -17.75
C SER A 160 1.51 -5.76 -19.24
N HIS A 161 2.30 -6.61 -19.89
CA HIS A 161 2.19 -6.91 -21.32
C HIS A 161 1.68 -8.33 -21.61
N THR A 162 0.88 -8.46 -22.66
CA THR A 162 0.45 -9.79 -23.10
C THR A 162 1.66 -10.60 -23.54
N SER A 163 1.85 -11.76 -22.91
CA SER A 163 2.95 -12.67 -23.24
C SER A 163 2.56 -13.69 -24.31
N GLY A 164 1.27 -13.78 -24.62
CA GLY A 164 0.72 -14.67 -25.64
C GLY A 164 -0.75 -14.98 -25.42
N THR A 165 -1.21 -16.04 -26.07
CA THR A 165 -2.58 -16.57 -25.95
C THR A 165 -2.59 -18.01 -25.46
N VAL A 166 -3.67 -18.38 -24.79
CA VAL A 166 -3.96 -19.77 -24.40
C VAL A 166 -5.28 -20.24 -25.00
N SER A 167 -5.34 -21.52 -25.36
CA SER A 167 -6.55 -22.19 -25.84
C SER A 167 -6.71 -23.55 -25.17
N MET A 168 -7.93 -23.96 -24.87
CA MET A 168 -8.16 -25.29 -24.31
C MET A 168 -7.81 -26.40 -25.31
N ARG A 169 -7.02 -27.36 -24.85
CA ARG A 169 -6.70 -28.60 -25.56
C ARG A 169 -7.66 -29.73 -25.13
N SER A 170 -7.87 -29.88 -23.83
CA SER A 170 -8.74 -30.89 -23.24
C SER A 170 -9.19 -30.47 -21.84
N TYR A 171 -10.28 -31.07 -21.36
CA TYR A 171 -10.75 -30.93 -19.99
C TYR A 171 -11.18 -32.30 -19.45
N ASP A 172 -10.59 -32.70 -18.34
CA ASP A 172 -10.95 -33.87 -17.54
C ASP A 172 -11.89 -33.41 -16.42
N ALA A 173 -13.17 -33.77 -16.56
CA ALA A 173 -14.21 -33.37 -15.62
C ALA A 173 -14.17 -34.14 -14.30
N ASP A 174 -13.62 -35.37 -14.29
CA ASP A 174 -13.57 -36.20 -13.09
C ASP A 174 -12.48 -35.71 -12.14
N ASN A 175 -11.36 -35.25 -12.70
CA ASN A 175 -10.24 -34.72 -11.93
C ASN A 175 -10.20 -33.18 -11.86
N GLU A 176 -11.20 -32.52 -12.46
CA GLU A 176 -11.26 -31.06 -12.64
C GLU A 176 -9.95 -30.48 -13.18
N ARG A 177 -9.41 -31.11 -14.23
CA ARG A 177 -8.13 -30.72 -14.83
C ARG A 177 -8.34 -30.19 -16.23
N ILE A 178 -7.74 -29.04 -16.53
CA ILE A 178 -7.67 -28.53 -17.90
C ILE A 178 -6.26 -28.74 -18.44
N THR A 179 -6.20 -28.98 -19.74
CA THR A 179 -4.99 -28.88 -20.55
C THR A 179 -5.15 -27.70 -21.49
N LEU A 180 -4.20 -26.77 -21.48
CA LEU A 180 -4.17 -25.63 -22.39
C LEU A 180 -2.97 -25.72 -23.34
N ASN A 181 -3.17 -25.29 -24.58
CA ASN A 181 -2.07 -24.95 -25.49
C ASN A 181 -1.69 -23.48 -25.27
N ILE A 182 -0.39 -23.23 -25.13
CA ILE A 182 0.17 -21.89 -25.07
C ILE A 182 0.72 -21.51 -26.45
N THR A 183 0.40 -20.29 -26.88
CA THR A 183 1.01 -19.65 -28.04
C THR A 183 1.65 -18.35 -27.58
N TRP A 184 2.98 -18.31 -27.55
CA TRP A 184 3.76 -17.12 -27.20
C TRP A 184 3.66 -16.03 -28.27
N THR A 185 3.84 -14.76 -27.89
CA THR A 185 4.10 -13.71 -28.88
C THR A 185 5.39 -14.00 -29.64
N LYS A 186 5.50 -13.46 -30.87
CA LYS A 186 6.65 -13.70 -31.74
C LYS A 186 7.95 -13.31 -31.02
N SER A 187 7.94 -12.21 -30.30
CA SER A 187 9.08 -11.71 -29.53
C SER A 187 9.52 -12.61 -28.40
N LEU A 188 8.60 -13.08 -27.55
CA LEU A 188 8.97 -13.92 -26.40
C LEU A 188 9.32 -15.35 -26.81
N SER A 189 8.82 -15.82 -27.95
CA SER A 189 9.08 -17.18 -28.45
C SER A 189 10.56 -17.51 -28.69
N ALA A 190 11.43 -16.50 -28.82
CA ALA A 190 12.87 -16.66 -28.98
C ALA A 190 13.61 -16.85 -27.64
N TYR A 191 13.05 -16.33 -26.54
CA TYR A 191 13.67 -16.33 -25.21
C TYR A 191 13.07 -17.38 -24.29
N ILE A 192 12.06 -18.11 -24.73
CA ILE A 192 11.43 -19.16 -23.96
C ILE A 192 11.90 -20.50 -24.54
N ASP A 193 12.25 -21.43 -23.64
CA ASP A 193 12.52 -22.81 -24.05
C ASP A 193 11.29 -23.38 -24.78
N LYS A 194 11.44 -23.54 -26.10
CA LYS A 194 10.34 -23.83 -27.02
C LYS A 194 9.65 -25.16 -26.75
N ASP A 195 10.31 -26.09 -26.07
CA ASP A 195 9.74 -27.41 -25.80
C ASP A 195 9.12 -27.51 -24.41
N SER A 196 9.54 -26.67 -23.47
CA SER A 196 9.09 -26.75 -22.08
C SER A 196 7.70 -26.16 -21.80
N PHE A 197 7.10 -25.36 -22.70
CA PHE A 197 5.88 -24.59 -22.38
C PHE A 197 4.82 -24.52 -23.48
N LYS A 198 4.73 -25.52 -24.36
CA LYS A 198 3.68 -25.55 -25.39
C LYS A 198 2.32 -25.96 -24.84
N VAL A 199 2.33 -26.78 -23.79
CA VAL A 199 1.13 -27.40 -23.21
C VAL A 199 1.22 -27.31 -21.71
N ILE A 200 0.14 -26.88 -21.06
CA ILE A 200 0.08 -26.71 -19.60
C ILE A 200 -1.13 -27.43 -19.03
N ASP A 201 -0.93 -28.11 -17.91
CA ASP A 201 -1.96 -28.87 -17.20
C ASP A 201 -2.11 -28.36 -15.78
N PHE A 202 -3.35 -28.11 -15.35
CA PHE A 202 -3.62 -27.64 -14.00
C PHE A 202 -5.08 -27.86 -13.59
N LYS A 203 -5.35 -27.73 -12.29
CA LYS A 203 -6.69 -27.88 -11.73
C LYS A 203 -7.53 -26.63 -12.02
N MET A 204 -8.72 -26.80 -12.59
CA MET A 204 -9.68 -25.74 -12.86
C MET A 204 -11.10 -26.28 -12.73
N SER A 205 -11.96 -25.55 -12.00
CA SER A 205 -13.37 -25.92 -11.91
C SER A 205 -14.06 -25.90 -13.26
N LYS A 206 -15.06 -26.76 -13.43
CA LYS A 206 -15.81 -26.91 -14.68
C LYS A 206 -16.46 -25.59 -15.12
N ASP A 207 -16.98 -24.81 -14.18
CA ASP A 207 -17.64 -23.54 -14.47
C ASP A 207 -16.65 -22.49 -14.99
N MET A 208 -15.46 -22.41 -14.39
CA MET A 208 -14.40 -21.51 -14.86
C MET A 208 -13.87 -21.94 -16.24
N ALA A 209 -13.66 -23.24 -16.45
CA ALA A 209 -13.22 -23.77 -17.75
C ALA A 209 -14.22 -23.45 -18.85
N LYS A 210 -15.50 -23.62 -18.54
CA LYS A 210 -16.58 -23.28 -19.45
C LYS A 210 -16.57 -21.79 -19.80
N GLU A 211 -16.48 -20.94 -18.79
CA GLU A 211 -16.58 -19.50 -18.97
C GLU A 211 -15.39 -18.92 -19.77
N LEU A 212 -14.18 -19.47 -19.58
CA LEU A 212 -12.97 -18.99 -20.26
C LEU A 212 -12.76 -19.57 -21.66
N PHE A 213 -13.16 -20.82 -21.91
CA PHE A 213 -12.71 -21.57 -23.08
C PHE A 213 -13.81 -22.22 -23.93
N LEU A 214 -15.08 -22.15 -23.53
CA LEU A 214 -16.17 -22.63 -24.41
C LEU A 214 -16.12 -21.93 -25.76
N GLU A 215 -16.60 -22.64 -26.78
CA GLU A 215 -16.71 -22.14 -28.17
C GLU A 215 -15.35 -21.84 -28.82
N GLY A 216 -14.26 -22.44 -28.31
CA GLY A 216 -12.92 -22.28 -28.89
C GLY A 216 -12.29 -20.92 -28.62
N LYS A 217 -12.79 -20.18 -27.62
CA LYS A 217 -12.23 -18.89 -27.20
C LYS A 217 -10.76 -19.02 -26.82
N ARG A 218 -9.96 -18.04 -27.24
CA ARG A 218 -8.57 -17.88 -26.83
C ARG A 218 -8.49 -16.74 -25.83
N GLN A 219 -7.66 -16.91 -24.80
CA GLN A 219 -7.46 -15.91 -23.75
C GLN A 219 -6.04 -15.38 -23.79
N ASN A 220 -5.88 -14.06 -23.65
CA ASN A 220 -4.56 -13.46 -23.46
C ASN A 220 -4.05 -13.81 -22.06
N PHE A 221 -2.74 -14.04 -21.95
CA PHE A 221 -2.09 -14.23 -20.67
C PHE A 221 -0.92 -13.29 -20.46
N TRP A 222 -0.59 -13.10 -19.19
CA TRP A 222 0.55 -12.33 -18.70
C TRP A 222 1.44 -13.24 -17.87
N LEU A 223 2.74 -12.95 -17.87
CA LEU A 223 3.74 -13.83 -17.32
C LEU A 223 4.47 -13.18 -16.14
N HIS A 224 4.84 -13.97 -15.16
CA HIS A 224 6.01 -13.71 -14.34
C HIS A 224 7.03 -14.78 -14.69
N ALA A 225 8.29 -14.37 -14.80
CA ALA A 225 9.37 -15.26 -15.16
C ALA A 225 10.66 -14.79 -14.53
N ARG A 226 11.61 -15.72 -14.41
CA ARG A 226 12.99 -15.40 -14.04
C ARG A 226 13.87 -15.60 -15.26
N ILE A 227 14.83 -14.71 -15.46
CA ILE A 227 15.87 -14.96 -16.45
C ILE A 227 16.82 -15.99 -15.88
N TRP A 228 17.03 -17.03 -16.66
CA TRP A 228 17.91 -18.13 -16.33
C TRP A 228 18.82 -18.40 -17.53
N LYS A 229 20.13 -18.22 -17.29
CA LYS A 229 21.14 -18.03 -18.34
C LYS A 229 20.73 -16.91 -19.31
N SER A 230 20.18 -17.25 -20.47
CA SER A 230 19.67 -16.32 -21.48
C SER A 230 18.20 -16.55 -21.82
N LEU A 231 17.55 -17.49 -21.13
CA LEU A 231 16.16 -17.87 -21.36
C LEU A 231 15.27 -17.40 -20.21
N LEU A 232 14.00 -17.16 -20.50
CA LEU A 232 12.95 -16.92 -19.52
C LEU A 232 12.43 -18.26 -19.03
N ALA A 233 12.47 -18.45 -17.71
CA ALA A 233 11.79 -19.52 -17.01
C ALA A 233 10.48 -18.97 -16.41
N PRO A 234 9.32 -19.21 -17.07
CA PRO A 234 8.00 -19.01 -16.51
C PRO A 234 7.88 -19.47 -15.05
N THR A 235 7.46 -18.57 -14.17
CA THR A 235 7.18 -18.86 -12.74
C THR A 235 5.71 -18.69 -12.40
N ARG A 236 4.96 -17.91 -13.18
CA ARG A 236 3.51 -17.76 -13.01
C ARG A 236 2.89 -17.24 -14.28
N LEU A 237 1.75 -17.81 -14.68
CA LEU A 237 0.92 -17.28 -15.74
C LEU A 237 -0.35 -16.71 -15.11
N SER A 238 -0.83 -15.60 -15.65
CA SER A 238 -2.09 -15.03 -15.20
C SER A 238 -3.03 -14.77 -16.36
N LEU A 239 -4.30 -15.06 -16.12
CA LEU A 239 -5.41 -14.72 -16.99
C LEU A 239 -6.29 -13.72 -16.25
N TRP A 240 -6.58 -12.59 -16.89
CA TRP A 240 -7.53 -11.63 -16.34
C TRP A 240 -8.93 -11.91 -16.89
N TYR A 241 -9.91 -11.97 -16.00
CA TYR A 241 -11.30 -12.18 -16.37
C TYR A 241 -12.26 -11.44 -15.43
N LYS A 242 -13.11 -10.55 -15.98
CA LYS A 242 -14.11 -9.76 -15.22
C LYS A 242 -13.55 -9.21 -13.89
N ASN A 243 -12.36 -8.59 -13.96
CA ASN A 243 -11.60 -8.04 -12.82
C ASN A 243 -11.08 -9.05 -11.79
N LYS A 244 -11.21 -10.36 -12.04
CA LYS A 244 -10.57 -11.43 -11.29
C LYS A 244 -9.32 -11.89 -12.03
N LYS A 245 -8.18 -11.92 -11.34
CA LYS A 245 -6.93 -12.52 -11.85
C LYS A 245 -6.98 -14.01 -11.51
N SER A 246 -7.17 -14.86 -12.52
CA SER A 246 -6.90 -16.29 -12.36
C SER A 246 -5.39 -16.47 -12.46
N LEU A 247 -4.80 -17.01 -11.38
CA LEU A 247 -3.37 -17.16 -11.21
C LEU A 247 -3.02 -18.63 -11.38
N PHE A 248 -2.28 -18.93 -12.44
CA PHE A 248 -1.60 -20.20 -12.61
C PHE A 248 -0.23 -20.04 -12.00
N ASP A 249 -0.15 -20.41 -10.73
CA ASP A 249 1.03 -20.19 -9.95
C ASP A 249 1.96 -21.41 -10.03
N TRP A 250 3.13 -21.21 -10.63
CA TRP A 250 4.27 -22.12 -10.50
C TRP A 250 5.28 -21.56 -9.49
N SER A 251 4.86 -20.67 -8.58
CA SER A 251 5.73 -20.11 -7.53
C SER A 251 6.35 -21.18 -6.63
N ASP A 252 5.71 -22.34 -6.56
CA ASP A 252 6.26 -23.52 -5.92
C ASP A 252 7.37 -24.18 -6.75
N ILE A 253 7.89 -23.60 -7.82
CA ILE A 253 9.12 -24.05 -8.48
C ILE A 253 10.26 -23.12 -8.06
N LYS A 254 11.23 -23.68 -7.34
CA LYS A 254 12.45 -23.00 -6.93
C LYS A 254 13.63 -23.34 -7.82
N MET A 255 14.60 -22.43 -7.80
CA MET A 255 15.82 -22.49 -8.59
C MET A 255 17.02 -22.41 -7.66
N VAL A 256 17.88 -23.43 -7.70
CA VAL A 256 19.19 -23.45 -7.01
C VAL A 256 20.27 -23.64 -8.05
N ASP A 257 21.07 -22.60 -8.28
CA ASP A 257 22.08 -22.57 -9.35
C ASP A 257 21.47 -22.91 -10.74
N THR A 258 21.70 -24.14 -11.21
CA THR A 258 21.24 -24.68 -12.50
C THR A 258 20.17 -25.77 -12.34
N LEU A 259 19.60 -25.91 -11.14
CA LEU A 259 18.61 -26.94 -10.81
C LEU A 259 17.27 -26.30 -10.54
N MET A 260 16.22 -26.85 -11.13
CA MET A 260 14.84 -26.55 -10.77
C MET A 260 14.29 -27.67 -9.91
N TYR A 261 13.49 -27.32 -8.90
CA TYR A 261 12.81 -28.31 -8.06
C TYR A 261 11.48 -27.75 -7.53
N PRO A 262 10.45 -28.60 -7.31
CA PRO A 262 9.21 -28.16 -6.70
C PRO A 262 9.37 -27.98 -5.17
N ASP A 263 9.12 -26.77 -4.69
CA ASP A 263 9.04 -26.29 -3.31
C ASP A 263 7.66 -26.50 -2.68
N ILE A 264 7.14 -27.72 -2.82
CA ILE A 264 5.93 -28.17 -2.13
C ILE A 264 6.28 -29.12 -0.98
N GLU A 265 5.39 -29.27 -0.01
CA GLU A 265 5.55 -30.26 1.05
C GLU A 265 5.46 -31.67 0.44
N TYR A 266 6.60 -32.37 0.34
CA TYR A 266 6.63 -33.78 -0.08
C TYR A 266 6.85 -34.70 1.11
N GLY A 267 5.92 -35.65 1.26
CA GLY A 267 5.97 -36.72 2.25
C GLY A 267 6.05 -38.14 1.65
N ASN A 268 6.34 -38.28 0.36
CA ASN A 268 6.36 -39.60 -0.27
C ASN A 268 7.69 -40.31 0.01
N SER A 269 7.66 -41.30 0.90
CA SER A 269 8.77 -42.22 1.11
C SER A 269 8.64 -43.46 0.23
N MET A 270 9.71 -43.82 -0.48
CA MET A 270 9.73 -44.96 -1.39
C MET A 270 11.14 -45.56 -1.51
N THR A 271 11.24 -46.75 -2.09
CA THR A 271 12.51 -47.41 -2.35
C THR A 271 13.32 -46.67 -3.41
N TRP A 272 14.61 -46.97 -3.52
CA TRP A 272 15.48 -46.24 -4.44
C TRP A 272 15.06 -46.39 -5.91
N TYR A 273 14.67 -47.61 -6.33
CA TYR A 273 14.19 -47.84 -7.70
C TYR A 273 12.84 -47.18 -7.95
N GLU A 274 11.90 -47.26 -7.00
CA GLU A 274 10.62 -46.53 -7.09
C GLU A 274 10.86 -45.02 -7.20
N ALA A 275 11.84 -44.46 -6.48
CA ALA A 275 12.18 -43.04 -6.51
C ALA A 275 12.65 -42.56 -7.89
N ILE A 276 13.46 -43.37 -8.57
CA ILE A 276 13.91 -43.08 -9.94
C ILE A 276 12.70 -43.05 -10.87
N THR A 277 11.94 -44.14 -10.90
CA THR A 277 10.77 -44.29 -11.78
C THR A 277 9.70 -43.23 -11.49
N TYR A 278 9.50 -42.88 -10.22
CA TYR A 278 8.59 -41.82 -9.81
C TYR A 278 9.00 -40.49 -10.42
N CYS A 279 10.27 -40.09 -10.29
CA CYS A 279 10.74 -38.83 -10.82
C CYS A 279 10.77 -38.80 -12.36
N GLU A 280 11.11 -39.89 -13.02
CA GLU A 280 11.11 -39.98 -14.50
C GLU A 280 9.70 -39.87 -15.10
N ASN A 281 8.68 -40.32 -14.38
CA ASN A 281 7.28 -40.17 -14.78
C ASN A 281 6.61 -38.91 -14.18
N TYR A 282 7.35 -38.15 -13.37
CA TYR A 282 6.81 -37.00 -12.68
C TYR A 282 6.59 -35.86 -13.68
N THR A 283 5.40 -35.25 -13.65
CA THR A 283 5.08 -34.08 -14.47
C THR A 283 4.60 -32.95 -13.57
N TYR A 284 5.28 -31.81 -13.63
CA TYR A 284 4.96 -30.65 -12.80
C TYR A 284 5.36 -29.35 -13.48
N GLY A 285 4.49 -28.35 -13.34
CA GLY A 285 4.68 -27.02 -13.92
C GLY A 285 5.16 -27.04 -15.36
N THR A 286 4.49 -27.85 -16.20
CA THR A 286 4.71 -28.02 -17.66
C THR A 286 5.93 -28.85 -18.05
N TYR A 287 6.77 -29.25 -17.09
CA TYR A 287 7.95 -30.06 -17.34
C TYR A 287 7.69 -31.55 -17.09
N ALA A 288 8.24 -32.39 -17.95
CA ALA A 288 8.16 -33.86 -17.88
C ALA A 288 9.55 -34.54 -17.83
N ASP A 289 10.63 -33.76 -17.81
CA ASP A 289 12.03 -34.21 -17.79
C ASP A 289 12.63 -34.18 -16.37
N TRP A 290 11.79 -34.47 -15.37
CA TRP A 290 12.21 -34.55 -13.99
C TRP A 290 13.01 -35.83 -13.74
N ARG A 291 13.92 -35.79 -12.78
CA ARG A 291 14.76 -36.92 -12.39
C ARG A 291 15.14 -36.87 -10.91
N LEU A 292 15.63 -37.99 -10.40
CA LEU A 292 16.19 -38.03 -9.06
C LEU A 292 17.56 -37.29 -9.03
N PRO A 293 17.81 -36.39 -8.06
CA PRO A 293 19.02 -35.58 -7.99
C PRO A 293 20.25 -36.44 -7.73
N ARG A 294 21.40 -36.03 -8.27
CA ARG A 294 22.69 -36.58 -7.85
C ARG A 294 23.01 -36.11 -6.44
N VAL A 295 23.87 -36.84 -5.72
CA VAL A 295 24.18 -36.51 -4.32
C VAL A 295 24.78 -35.10 -4.15
N GLU A 296 25.53 -34.61 -5.13
CA GLU A 296 26.08 -33.25 -5.14
C GLU A 296 24.99 -32.20 -5.34
N GLU A 297 24.00 -32.49 -6.17
CA GLU A 297 22.85 -31.62 -6.43
C GLU A 297 21.96 -31.55 -5.18
N LEU A 298 21.68 -32.71 -4.57
CA LEU A 298 20.91 -32.80 -3.34
C LEU A 298 21.58 -32.03 -2.18
N SER A 299 22.92 -32.01 -2.15
CA SER A 299 23.70 -31.21 -1.18
C SER A 299 23.51 -29.70 -1.37
N ARG A 300 23.25 -29.24 -2.60
CA ARG A 300 22.93 -27.83 -2.90
C ARG A 300 21.50 -27.50 -2.49
N LEU A 301 20.56 -28.39 -2.77
CA LEU A 301 19.15 -28.24 -2.37
C LEU A 301 18.99 -28.08 -0.86
N TYR A 302 19.77 -28.80 -0.05
CA TYR A 302 19.80 -28.63 1.41
C TYR A 302 20.12 -27.18 1.84
N LYS A 303 20.99 -26.48 1.09
CA LYS A 303 21.38 -25.10 1.40
C LYS A 303 20.35 -24.05 0.97
N ASP A 304 19.37 -24.41 0.15
CA ASP A 304 18.41 -23.47 -0.46
C ASP A 304 17.22 -23.13 0.45
N ASN A 305 17.16 -23.68 1.67
CA ASN A 305 16.06 -23.46 2.62
C ASN A 305 14.66 -23.67 1.99
N GLY A 306 14.54 -24.67 1.11
CA GLY A 306 13.25 -25.12 0.59
C GLY A 306 12.35 -25.73 1.67
N LYS A 307 11.09 -26.01 1.31
CA LYS A 307 10.12 -26.76 2.12
C LYS A 307 10.51 -28.25 2.15
N PHE A 308 11.56 -28.55 2.91
CA PHE A 308 12.04 -29.90 3.16
C PHE A 308 11.69 -30.32 4.59
N SER A 309 11.19 -31.55 4.74
CA SER A 309 11.05 -32.17 6.05
C SER A 309 12.42 -32.57 6.58
N SER A 310 12.60 -32.58 7.91
CA SER A 310 13.82 -33.13 8.53
C SER A 310 13.85 -34.66 8.41
N HIS A 311 14.26 -35.15 7.23
CA HIS A 311 14.30 -36.58 6.91
C HIS A 311 15.40 -36.90 5.90
N PHE A 312 15.63 -38.19 5.66
CA PHE A 312 16.55 -38.66 4.64
C PHE A 312 15.93 -38.53 3.26
N TYR A 313 16.69 -38.01 2.30
CA TYR A 313 16.30 -37.88 0.90
C TYR A 313 17.22 -38.68 -0.01
N TRP A 314 16.63 -39.46 -0.90
CA TRP A 314 17.35 -40.24 -1.89
C TRP A 314 18.10 -39.37 -2.90
N SER A 315 19.29 -39.84 -3.30
CA SER A 315 19.97 -39.39 -4.52
C SER A 315 20.05 -40.51 -5.55
N SER A 316 20.26 -40.18 -6.82
CA SER A 316 20.52 -41.14 -7.91
C SER A 316 21.95 -41.70 -7.90
N THR A 317 22.84 -41.22 -7.01
CA THR A 317 24.23 -41.66 -6.96
C THR A 317 24.36 -42.98 -6.19
N VAL A 318 24.81 -44.04 -6.87
CA VAL A 318 25.12 -45.34 -6.22
C VAL A 318 26.37 -45.22 -5.35
N ARG A 319 26.40 -45.94 -4.22
CA ARG A 319 27.56 -45.96 -3.33
C ARG A 319 28.64 -46.90 -3.88
N ALA A 320 29.81 -46.36 -4.24
CA ALA A 320 30.92 -47.16 -4.73
C ALA A 320 31.34 -48.23 -3.70
N GLY A 321 31.55 -49.47 -4.16
CA GLY A 321 31.89 -50.61 -3.30
C GLY A 321 30.71 -51.26 -2.58
N TYR A 322 29.49 -50.71 -2.66
CA TYR A 322 28.28 -51.24 -2.01
C TYR A 322 27.12 -51.26 -3.02
N SER A 323 27.00 -52.33 -3.81
CA SER A 323 26.02 -52.43 -4.91
C SER A 323 24.56 -52.25 -4.50
N ASN A 324 24.25 -52.60 -3.25
CA ASN A 324 22.92 -52.52 -2.67
C ASN A 324 22.62 -51.17 -2.01
N ASP A 325 23.60 -50.26 -1.97
CA ASP A 325 23.45 -48.95 -1.33
C ASP A 325 23.42 -47.82 -2.37
N ALA A 326 22.71 -46.76 -2.03
CA ALA A 326 22.79 -45.48 -2.70
C ALA A 326 23.05 -44.36 -1.68
N TRP A 327 23.59 -43.24 -2.15
CA TRP A 327 23.77 -42.08 -1.31
C TRP A 327 22.44 -41.38 -1.04
N LEU A 328 22.28 -40.91 0.19
CA LEU A 328 21.18 -40.08 0.62
C LEU A 328 21.70 -38.95 1.51
N ILE A 329 20.92 -37.90 1.70
CA ILE A 329 21.28 -36.77 2.59
C ILE A 329 20.21 -36.62 3.65
N TYR A 330 20.63 -36.43 4.91
CA TYR A 330 19.72 -36.10 5.98
C TYR A 330 19.49 -34.59 6.03
N PHE A 331 18.25 -34.15 5.82
CA PHE A 331 17.93 -32.72 5.74
C PHE A 331 17.83 -32.04 7.12
N SER A 332 18.23 -32.72 8.20
CA SER A 332 18.45 -32.06 9.51
C SER A 332 19.86 -31.48 9.65
N ASP A 333 20.87 -32.11 9.05
CA ASP A 333 22.29 -31.81 9.28
C ASP A 333 23.08 -31.64 7.98
N GLY A 334 22.49 -31.98 6.82
CA GLY A 334 23.12 -31.91 5.51
C GLY A 334 24.18 -32.99 5.26
N ILE A 335 24.26 -34.01 6.11
CA ILE A 335 25.29 -35.06 6.04
C ILE A 335 24.85 -36.15 5.06
N LYS A 336 25.83 -36.69 4.31
CA LYS A 336 25.66 -37.81 3.39
C LYS A 336 25.74 -39.14 4.13
N TYR A 337 24.80 -40.04 3.86
CA TYR A 337 24.79 -41.42 4.38
C TYR A 337 24.57 -42.43 3.25
N GLY A 338 25.01 -43.68 3.49
CA GLY A 338 24.66 -44.82 2.64
C GLY A 338 23.37 -45.44 3.12
N GLY A 339 22.37 -45.55 2.22
CA GLY A 339 21.11 -46.21 2.50
C GLY A 339 20.92 -47.43 1.61
N HIS A 340 20.46 -48.54 2.19
CA HIS A 340 20.14 -49.75 1.44
C HIS A 340 18.95 -49.49 0.51
N LYS A 341 19.08 -49.82 -0.78
CA LYS A 341 18.12 -49.48 -1.85
C LYS A 341 16.69 -50.00 -1.64
N SER A 342 16.53 -51.04 -0.81
CA SER A 342 15.22 -51.59 -0.43
C SER A 342 14.52 -50.85 0.72
N LYS A 343 15.20 -49.91 1.39
CA LYS A 343 14.60 -49.06 2.43
C LYS A 343 13.85 -47.90 1.79
N ARG A 344 12.89 -47.34 2.52
CA ARG A 344 12.05 -46.23 2.03
C ARG A 344 12.55 -44.91 2.63
N TYR A 345 12.84 -43.93 1.76
CA TYR A 345 13.22 -42.57 2.15
C TYR A 345 12.53 -41.55 1.24
N ASN A 346 12.59 -40.28 1.62
CA ASN A 346 11.89 -39.22 0.90
C ASN A 346 12.54 -38.93 -0.45
N VAL A 347 11.73 -38.40 -1.35
CA VAL A 347 12.14 -38.09 -2.74
C VAL A 347 11.89 -36.63 -3.04
N ARG A 348 12.85 -36.00 -3.70
CA ARG A 348 12.68 -34.68 -4.31
C ARG A 348 13.16 -34.78 -5.75
N CYS A 349 12.25 -34.60 -6.70
CA CYS A 349 12.63 -34.60 -8.11
C CYS A 349 13.25 -33.24 -8.47
N VAL A 350 14.27 -33.29 -9.31
CA VAL A 350 14.93 -32.11 -9.87
C VAL A 350 14.96 -32.22 -11.38
N ARG A 351 15.06 -31.10 -12.06
CA ARG A 351 15.41 -31.06 -13.48
C ARG A 351 16.61 -30.15 -13.69
N ALA A 352 17.37 -30.43 -14.73
CA ALA A 352 18.36 -29.47 -15.19
C ALA A 352 17.61 -28.27 -15.76
N GLY A 353 17.93 -27.06 -15.30
CA GLY A 353 17.70 -25.90 -16.16
C GLY A 353 18.64 -26.04 -17.36
N GLN A 354 18.15 -25.82 -18.59
CA GLN A 354 18.87 -26.05 -19.86
C GLN A 354 20.09 -25.19 -20.19
#